data_AF-A0A959IJH3-F1
#
_entry.id   AF-A0A959IJH3-F1
#
_cell.length_a   1.000
_cell.length_b   1.000
_cell.length_c   1.000
_cell.angle_alpha   90.00
_cell.angle_beta   90.00
_cell.angle_gamma   90.00
#
_symmetry.space_group_name_H-M   'P 1'
#
loop_
_entity.id
_entity.type
_entity.pdbx_description
1 polymer ?
#
loop_
_entity_poly.entity_id
_entity_poly.type
_entity_poly.pdbx_seq_one_letter_code
_entity_poly.pdbx_strand_id
1 'polypeptide(L)'
;MQNRRSLIFIVVLCLGVGGMHFVTGGQYRGPWPDFVNGYLIDLLLPMCVYLLAQVSLRKHFSVRTSRWLGAGATLLIGGTVEALQGLGFPVFGATFDPWDLLMYALGTGLGWLLDRLVLDGWERAPGRT
;
A
#
# COMPACT_ATOMS: atom_id res chain seq x y z
N MET A 1 3.28 1.30 15.85
CA MET A 1 4.58 2.01 15.75
C MET A 1 4.69 3.02 16.87
N GLN A 2 5.90 3.27 17.36
CA GLN A 2 6.13 4.21 18.45
C GLN A 2 6.98 5.42 18.04
N ASN A 3 7.80 5.31 16.97
CA ASN A 3 8.64 6.41 16.53
C ASN A 3 7.83 7.45 15.73
N ARG A 4 7.88 8.72 16.17
CA ARG A 4 7.20 9.85 15.49
C ARG A 4 7.68 10.04 14.06
N ARG A 5 8.97 9.79 13.77
CA ARG A 5 9.53 9.92 12.41
C ARG A 5 8.89 8.93 11.45
N SER A 6 8.74 7.68 11.87
CA SER A 6 8.05 6.63 11.10
C SER A 6 6.59 7.00 10.82
N LEU A 7 5.88 7.49 11.85
CA LEU A 7 4.48 7.91 11.71
C LEU A 7 4.32 9.07 10.73
N ILE A 8 5.11 10.14 10.90
CA ILE A 8 5.06 11.31 10.02
C ILE A 8 5.40 10.91 8.58
N PHE A 9 6.42 10.08 8.39
CA PHE A 9 6.80 9.59 7.07
C PHE A 9 5.65 8.85 6.38
N ILE A 10 5.01 7.89 7.06
CA ILE A 10 3.87 7.14 6.49
C ILE A 10 2.72 8.09 6.15
N VAL A 11 2.38 9.03 7.05
CA VAL A 11 1.28 9.98 6.81
C VAL A 11 1.58 10.87 5.60
N VAL A 12 2.78 11.46 5.52
CA VAL A 12 3.17 12.31 4.39
C VAL A 12 3.19 11.51 3.09
N LEU A 13 3.69 10.28 3.11
CA LEU A 13 3.68 9.40 1.94
C LEU A 13 2.26 9.11 1.47
N CYS A 14 1.35 8.71 2.38
CA CYS A 14 -0.04 8.42 2.05
C CYS A 14 -0.78 9.67 1.54
N LEU A 15 -0.54 10.84 2.14
CA LEU A 15 -1.09 12.11 1.64
C LEU A 15 -0.51 12.48 0.28
N GLY A 16 0.76 12.20 0.03
CA GLY A 16 1.40 12.40 -1.27
C GLY A 16 0.79 11.51 -2.35
N VAL A 17 0.55 10.24 -2.04
CA VAL A 17 -0.15 9.29 -2.94
C VAL A 17 -1.59 9.74 -3.19
N GLY A 18 -2.33 10.13 -2.14
CA GLY A 18 -3.68 10.66 -2.29
C GLY A 18 -3.71 11.98 -3.09
N GLY A 19 -2.72 12.85 -2.89
CA GLY A 19 -2.53 14.08 -3.63
C GLY A 19 -2.25 13.84 -5.11
N MET A 20 -1.40 12.85 -5.41
CA MET A 20 -1.08 12.42 -6.76
C MET A 20 -2.34 12.04 -7.54
N HIS A 21 -3.32 11.41 -6.90
CA HIS A 21 -4.58 11.02 -7.53
C HIS A 21 -5.39 12.20 -8.11
N PHE A 22 -5.23 13.42 -7.60
CA PHE A 22 -5.87 14.60 -8.19
C PHE A 22 -5.22 15.03 -9.52
N VAL A 23 -3.99 14.58 -9.78
CA VAL A 23 -3.19 14.91 -10.96
C VAL A 23 -3.11 13.74 -11.94
N THR A 24 -3.15 12.50 -11.42
CA THR A 24 -3.08 11.25 -12.17
C THR A 24 -4.46 10.62 -12.30
N GLY A 25 -4.95 10.47 -13.52
CA GLY A 25 -6.26 9.91 -13.86
C GLY A 25 -6.43 9.96 -15.38
N GLY A 26 -7.54 9.49 -15.95
CA GLY A 26 -7.69 9.27 -17.41
C GLY A 26 -7.36 10.43 -18.38
N GLN A 27 -7.06 11.63 -17.88
CA GLN A 27 -6.56 12.78 -18.64
C GLN A 27 -5.06 13.07 -18.48
N TYR A 28 -4.32 12.28 -17.70
CA TYR A 28 -2.88 12.44 -17.54
C TYR A 28 -2.17 12.11 -18.87
N ARG A 29 -1.40 13.08 -19.37
CA ARG A 29 -0.63 13.00 -20.62
C ARG A 29 0.89 13.12 -20.41
N GLY A 30 1.35 12.93 -19.17
CA GLY A 30 2.77 12.99 -18.83
C GLY A 30 3.52 11.71 -19.25
N PRO A 31 4.75 11.51 -18.76
CA PRO A 31 5.54 10.31 -19.08
C PRO A 31 4.84 9.02 -18.64
N TRP A 32 4.89 7.98 -19.48
CA TRP A 32 4.26 6.67 -19.28
C TRP A 32 2.77 6.72 -18.90
N PRO A 33 1.92 7.38 -19.72
CA PRO A 33 0.53 7.63 -19.36
C PRO A 33 -0.29 6.34 -19.15
N ASP A 34 0.00 5.28 -19.90
CA ASP A 34 -0.69 3.98 -19.77
C ASP A 34 -0.44 3.36 -18.39
N PHE A 35 0.80 3.42 -17.90
CA PHE A 35 1.13 2.92 -16.56
C PHE A 35 0.54 3.79 -15.46
N VAL A 36 0.66 5.11 -15.59
CA VAL A 36 0.17 6.07 -14.59
C VAL A 36 -1.35 5.99 -14.44
N ASN A 37 -2.07 5.84 -15.54
CA ASN A 37 -3.53 5.80 -15.54
C ASN A 37 -4.08 4.41 -15.25
N GLY A 38 -3.34 3.34 -15.58
CA GLY A 38 -3.82 1.97 -15.49
C GLY A 38 -3.35 1.16 -14.29
N TYR A 39 -2.16 1.44 -13.72
CA TYR A 39 -1.55 0.53 -12.73
C TYR A 39 -0.91 1.21 -11.52
N LEU A 40 -0.55 2.49 -11.65
CA LEU A 40 0.18 3.20 -10.60
C LEU A 40 -0.61 3.23 -9.28
N ILE A 41 -1.91 3.45 -9.36
CA ILE A 41 -2.78 3.51 -8.18
C ILE A 41 -2.93 2.12 -7.56
N ASP A 42 -3.10 1.08 -8.37
CA ASP A 42 -3.22 -0.31 -7.91
C ASP A 42 -1.94 -0.83 -7.28
N LEU A 43 -0.79 -0.19 -7.55
CA LEU A 43 0.46 -0.43 -6.86
C LEU A 43 0.60 0.41 -5.58
N LEU A 44 0.28 1.71 -5.63
CA LEU A 44 0.50 2.62 -4.51
C LEU A 44 -0.51 2.44 -3.36
N LEU A 45 -1.76 2.08 -3.66
CA LEU A 45 -2.80 1.85 -2.65
C LEU A 45 -2.45 0.69 -1.71
N PRO A 46 -2.16 -0.53 -2.19
CA PRO A 46 -1.73 -1.65 -1.34
C PRO A 46 -0.50 -1.32 -0.50
N MET A 47 0.46 -0.59 -1.06
CA MET A 47 1.62 -0.10 -0.31
C MET A 47 1.19 0.77 0.87
N CYS A 48 0.30 1.74 0.64
CA CYS A 48 -0.21 2.62 1.70
C CYS A 48 -1.03 1.85 2.73
N VAL A 49 -1.91 0.95 2.31
CA VAL A 49 -2.72 0.10 3.20
C VAL A 49 -1.81 -0.75 4.08
N TYR A 50 -0.79 -1.39 3.51
CA TYR A 50 0.19 -2.17 4.25
C TYR A 50 0.89 -1.31 5.32
N LEU A 51 1.40 -0.13 4.96
CA LEU A 51 2.13 0.75 5.87
C LEU A 51 1.23 1.29 6.99
N LEU A 52 0.01 1.69 6.68
CA LEU A 52 -1.00 2.09 7.66
C LEU A 52 -1.37 0.93 8.59
N ALA A 53 -1.46 -0.29 8.07
CA ALA A 53 -1.66 -1.47 8.90
C ALA A 53 -0.51 -1.67 9.89
N GLN A 54 0.74 -1.41 9.50
CA GLN A 54 1.89 -1.48 10.43
C GLN A 54 1.80 -0.44 11.56
N VAL A 55 1.23 0.73 11.32
CA VAL A 55 1.01 1.74 12.37
C VAL A 55 0.14 1.18 13.51
N SER A 56 -0.95 0.50 13.13
CA SER A 56 -1.95 -0.06 14.06
C SER A 56 -1.53 -1.40 14.66
N LEU A 57 -1.03 -2.33 13.84
CA LEU A 57 -0.71 -3.71 14.24
C LEU A 57 0.49 -3.77 15.19
N ARG A 58 1.52 -2.95 14.95
CA ARG A 58 2.73 -2.92 15.80
C ARG A 58 2.48 -2.40 17.23
N LYS A 59 1.26 -1.93 17.55
CA LYS A 59 0.87 -1.61 18.94
C LYS A 59 0.45 -2.85 19.74
N HIS A 60 0.00 -3.89 19.06
CA HIS A 60 -0.63 -5.06 19.67
C HIS A 60 0.13 -6.36 19.40
N PHE A 61 0.91 -6.41 18.31
CA PHE A 61 1.60 -7.63 17.87
C PHE A 61 3.11 -7.39 17.69
N SER A 62 3.86 -8.50 17.68
CA SER A 62 5.28 -8.49 17.34
C SER A 62 5.51 -7.94 15.92
N VAL A 63 6.72 -7.45 15.64
CA VAL A 63 7.09 -6.93 14.31
C VAL A 63 6.89 -7.97 13.21
N ARG A 64 7.31 -9.22 13.44
CA ARG A 64 7.16 -10.30 12.47
C ARG A 64 5.68 -10.61 12.21
N THR A 65 4.88 -10.74 13.26
CA THR A 65 3.44 -11.00 13.14
C THR A 65 2.72 -9.86 12.43
N SER A 66 3.02 -8.61 12.80
CA SER A 66 2.43 -7.42 12.18
C SER A 66 2.69 -7.35 10.68
N ARG A 67 3.90 -7.73 10.23
CA ARG A 67 4.26 -7.77 8.81
C ARG A 67 3.44 -8.78 8.03
N TRP A 68 3.36 -10.01 8.54
CA TRP A 68 2.61 -11.07 7.88
C TRP A 68 1.11 -10.78 7.88
N LEU A 69 0.57 -10.29 8.99
CA LEU A 69 -0.83 -9.87 9.06
C LEU A 69 -1.14 -8.71 8.12
N GLY A 70 -0.29 -7.68 8.08
CA GLY A 70 -0.47 -6.54 7.18
C GLY A 70 -0.41 -6.94 5.70
N ALA A 71 0.58 -7.75 5.31
CA ALA A 71 0.70 -8.23 3.94
C ALA A 71 -0.45 -9.17 3.56
N GLY A 72 -0.75 -10.14 4.43
CA GLY A 72 -1.83 -11.09 4.22
C GLY A 72 -3.19 -10.42 4.13
N ALA A 73 -3.51 -9.48 5.02
CA ALA A 73 -4.76 -8.74 4.99
C ALA A 73 -4.89 -7.89 3.73
N THR A 74 -3.83 -7.19 3.32
CA THR A 74 -3.84 -6.35 2.11
C THR A 74 -4.11 -7.20 0.86
N LEU A 75 -3.40 -8.32 0.69
CA LEU A 75 -3.59 -9.22 -0.44
C LEU A 75 -4.92 -9.95 -0.40
N LEU A 76 -5.40 -10.35 0.78
CA LEU A 76 -6.68 -11.02 0.93
C LEU A 76 -7.82 -10.08 0.53
N ILE A 77 -7.80 -8.82 0.98
CA ILE A 77 -8.84 -7.84 0.62
C ILE A 77 -8.81 -7.57 -0.88
N GLY A 78 -7.63 -7.26 -1.45
CA GLY A 78 -7.50 -7.01 -2.89
C GLY A 78 -7.93 -8.21 -3.73
N GLY A 79 -7.47 -9.42 -3.39
CA GLY A 79 -7.87 -10.64 -4.07
C GLY A 79 -9.34 -11.00 -3.90
N THR A 80 -9.97 -10.63 -2.78
CA THR A 80 -11.42 -10.81 -2.60
C THR A 80 -12.21 -9.87 -3.51
N VAL A 81 -11.79 -8.61 -3.61
CA VAL A 81 -12.41 -7.64 -4.52
C VAL A 81 -12.31 -8.14 -5.96
N GLU A 82 -11.13 -8.61 -6.37
CA GLU A 82 -10.87 -9.17 -7.70
C GLU A 82 -11.72 -10.41 -7.98
N ALA A 83 -11.79 -11.35 -7.02
CA ALA A 83 -12.60 -12.55 -7.15
C ALA A 83 -14.09 -12.21 -7.29
N LEU A 84 -14.59 -11.21 -6.54
CA LEU A 84 -15.96 -10.75 -6.65
C LEU A 84 -16.26 -10.14 -8.03
N GLN A 85 -15.32 -9.36 -8.58
CA GLN A 85 -15.44 -8.82 -9.93
C GLN A 85 -15.44 -9.94 -10.99
N GLY A 86 -14.60 -10.97 -10.82
CA GLY A 86 -14.60 -12.17 -11.67
C GLY A 86 -15.91 -12.98 -11.61
N LEU A 87 -16.63 -12.91 -10.48
CA LEU A 87 -17.96 -13.50 -10.31
C LEU A 87 -19.09 -12.60 -10.84
N GLY A 88 -18.78 -11.42 -11.39
CA GLY A 88 -19.74 -10.48 -11.97
C GLY A 88 -20.29 -9.45 -10.98
N PHE A 89 -19.74 -9.33 -9.76
CA PHE A 89 -20.09 -8.28 -8.80
C PHE A 89 -19.12 -7.09 -8.92
N PRO A 90 -19.54 -5.94 -9.47
CA PRO A 90 -18.66 -4.78 -9.69
C PRO A 90 -18.39 -4.02 -8.38
N VAL A 91 -17.50 -4.57 -7.56
CA VAL A 91 -17.04 -3.92 -6.31
C VAL A 91 -15.88 -2.99 -6.66
N PHE A 92 -16.04 -1.68 -6.41
CA PHE A 92 -15.05 -0.60 -6.67
C PHE A 92 -14.66 -0.32 -8.14
N GLY A 93 -15.25 -0.97 -9.15
CA GLY A 93 -14.89 -0.72 -10.55
C GLY A 93 -15.41 -1.79 -11.51
N ALA A 94 -14.89 -1.79 -12.74
CA ALA A 94 -15.32 -2.66 -13.83
C ALA A 94 -14.26 -3.69 -14.23
N THR A 95 -14.73 -4.94 -14.40
CA THR A 95 -14.08 -6.11 -15.02
C THR A 95 -12.79 -6.60 -14.37
N PHE A 96 -12.77 -7.90 -14.10
CA PHE A 96 -11.60 -8.65 -13.64
C PHE A 96 -10.37 -8.38 -14.53
N ASP A 97 -9.29 -7.90 -13.93
CA ASP A 97 -7.95 -7.77 -14.53
C ASP A 97 -6.91 -8.52 -13.67
N PRO A 98 -6.38 -9.67 -14.14
CA PRO A 98 -5.32 -10.40 -13.46
C PRO A 98 -4.08 -9.57 -13.11
N TRP A 99 -3.81 -8.49 -13.85
CA TRP A 99 -2.67 -7.62 -13.57
C TRP A 99 -2.82 -6.85 -12.26
N ASP A 100 -4.04 -6.63 -11.77
CA ASP A 100 -4.30 -5.96 -10.50
C ASP A 100 -3.78 -6.80 -9.33
N LEU A 101 -3.91 -8.12 -9.40
CA LEU A 101 -3.31 -9.03 -8.41
C LEU A 101 -1.78 -8.89 -8.36
N LEU A 102 -1.15 -8.70 -9.52
CA LEU A 102 0.29 -8.46 -9.58
C LEU A 102 0.63 -7.10 -8.97
N MET A 103 -0.13 -6.05 -9.27
CA MET A 103 0.07 -4.72 -8.68
C MET A 103 -0.14 -4.74 -7.17
N TYR A 104 -1.11 -5.49 -6.67
CA TYR A 104 -1.33 -5.71 -5.24
C TYR A 104 -0.13 -6.39 -4.57
N ALA A 105 0.43 -7.42 -5.21
CA ALA A 105 1.64 -8.10 -4.74
C ALA A 105 2.86 -7.17 -4.73
N LEU A 106 3.07 -6.42 -5.80
CA LEU A 106 4.19 -5.48 -5.93
C LEU A 106 4.07 -4.32 -4.95
N GLY A 107 2.89 -3.71 -4.82
CA GLY A 107 2.60 -2.64 -3.88
C GLY A 107 2.79 -3.06 -2.43
N THR A 108 2.24 -4.22 -2.06
CA THR A 108 2.45 -4.81 -0.73
C THR A 108 3.92 -5.12 -0.48
N GLY A 109 4.62 -5.65 -1.47
CA GLY A 109 6.06 -5.91 -1.42
C GLY A 109 6.90 -4.65 -1.24
N LEU A 110 6.55 -3.55 -1.92
CA LEU A 110 7.14 -2.23 -1.74
C LEU A 110 6.93 -1.70 -0.32
N GLY A 111 5.72 -1.81 0.21
CA GLY A 111 5.41 -1.43 1.58
C GLY A 111 6.24 -2.23 2.58
N TRP A 112 6.34 -3.53 2.38
CA TRP A 112 7.16 -4.42 3.19
C TRP A 112 8.66 -4.08 3.11
N LEU A 113 9.15 -3.74 1.92
CA LEU A 113 10.55 -3.35 1.71
C LEU A 113 10.86 -2.03 2.41
N LEU A 114 10.00 -1.02 2.29
CA LEU A 114 10.13 0.25 3.00
C LEU A 114 10.10 0.04 4.52
N ASP A 115 9.19 -0.80 5.00
CA ASP A 115 9.11 -1.15 6.42
C ASP A 115 10.39 -1.83 6.92
N ARG A 116 11.01 -2.68 6.10
CA ARG A 116 12.24 -3.40 6.47
C ARG A 116 13.51 -2.56 6.38
N LEU A 117 13.64 -1.74 5.34
CA LEU A 117 14.87 -0.97 5.07
C LEU A 117 14.90 0.35 5.83
N VAL A 118 13.75 1.02 5.97
CA VAL A 118 13.66 2.37 6.51
C VAL A 118 13.08 2.34 7.93
N LEU A 119 11.87 1.80 8.07
CA LEU A 119 11.11 1.93 9.33
C LEU A 119 11.70 1.07 10.45
N ASP A 120 12.15 -0.15 10.15
CA ASP A 120 12.86 -0.98 11.13
C ASP A 120 14.15 -0.32 11.61
N GLY A 121 14.88 0.37 10.74
CA GLY A 121 16.08 1.12 11.12
C GLY A 121 15.75 2.23 12.13
N TRP A 122 14.69 2.98 11.87
CA TRP A 122 14.26 4.07 12.76
C TRP A 122 13.61 3.59 14.05
N GLU A 123 12.90 2.47 14.06
CA GLU A 123 12.30 1.89 15.27
C GLU A 123 13.35 1.19 16.14
N ARG A 124 14.44 0.68 15.56
CA ARG A 124 15.56 0.06 16.31
C ARG A 124 16.60 1.05 16.80
N ALA A 125 16.69 2.24 16.22
CA ALA A 125 17.53 3.31 16.73
C ALA A 125 16.80 3.97 17.92
N PRO A 126 17.14 3.64 19.19
CA PRO A 126 16.53 4.32 20.32
C PRO A 126 16.81 5.83 20.21
N GLY A 127 15.80 6.63 20.57
CA GLY A 127 15.71 8.05 20.27
C GLY A 127 16.98 8.86 20.53
N ARG A 128 17.34 9.68 19.55
CA ARG A 128 17.93 11.00 19.82
C ARG A 128 16.82 12.03 19.71
N THR A 129 16.03 12.14 20.77
CA THR A 129 15.29 13.33 21.24
C THR A 129 14.49 12.92 22.46
#